data_AF-A0A7X8K256-F1
#
_entry.id   AF-A0A7X8K256-F1
#
_cell.length_a   1.000
_cell.length_b   1.000
_cell.length_c   1.000
_cell.angle_alpha   90.00
_cell.angle_beta   90.00
_cell.angle_gamma   90.00
#
_symmetry.space_group_name_H-M   'P 1'
#
loop_
_entity.id
_entity.type
_entity.pdbx_description
1 polymer ?
#
loop_
_entity_poly.entity_id
_entity_poly.type
_entity_poly.pdbx_seq_one_letter_code
_entity_poly.pdbx_strand_id
1 'polypeptide(L)'
;MKQGEGDCLIYHNPHYRKVKGSYTLLICCGHCKSDIAVYQKVGKGNLLRMHIDRVVKSSVDLSEKPGALLCPNCNEQLGTKVTLKRKNKEVYIMTRGAFNTKML
;
A
#
# COMPACT_ATOMS: atom_id res chain seq x y z
N MET A 1 8.34 23.85 -20.13
CA MET A 1 8.68 23.34 -18.78
C MET A 1 7.51 23.60 -17.85
N LYS A 2 7.18 22.60 -17.02
CA LYS A 2 6.14 22.57 -15.96
C LYS A 2 4.72 22.39 -16.51
N GLN A 3 3.90 21.43 -16.06
CA GLN A 3 3.79 20.82 -14.72
C GLN A 3 3.51 19.31 -14.87
N GLY A 4 4.27 18.47 -14.15
CA GLY A 4 4.02 17.02 -14.08
C GLY A 4 2.77 16.78 -13.24
N GLU A 5 1.77 16.16 -13.85
CA GLU A 5 0.43 16.01 -13.30
C GLU A 5 0.45 15.07 -12.08
N GLY A 6 0.25 15.71 -10.92
CA GLY A 6 -0.23 15.21 -9.63
C GLY A 6 -0.05 13.73 -9.31
N ASP A 7 0.82 13.47 -8.34
CA ASP A 7 0.72 12.34 -7.40
C ASP A 7 -0.66 12.37 -6.70
N CYS A 8 -1.69 11.85 -7.36
CA CYS A 8 -3.02 11.69 -6.79
C CYS A 8 -3.00 10.50 -5.82
N LEU A 9 -2.49 10.72 -4.62
CA LEU A 9 -2.77 9.84 -3.48
C LEU A 9 -4.21 10.13 -3.04
N ILE A 10 -5.17 9.53 -3.75
CA ILE A 10 -6.62 9.78 -3.66
C ILE A 10 -7.16 9.38 -2.29
N TYR A 11 -6.62 8.31 -1.70
CA TYR A 11 -7.15 7.73 -0.47
C TYR A 11 -6.32 8.12 0.75
N HIS A 12 -6.93 8.86 1.68
CA HIS A 12 -6.41 9.06 3.03
C HIS A 12 -7.16 8.14 3.98
N ASN A 13 -6.44 7.29 4.72
CA ASN A 13 -7.09 6.31 5.58
C ASN A 13 -7.65 6.98 6.85
N PRO A 14 -8.97 7.05 7.06
CA PRO A 14 -9.54 7.65 8.26
C PRO A 14 -9.27 6.83 9.53
N HIS A 15 -8.91 5.54 9.39
CA HIS A 15 -8.57 4.65 10.49
C HIS A 15 -7.09 4.65 10.84
N TYR A 16 -6.29 5.47 10.16
CA TYR A 16 -4.86 5.56 10.41
C TYR A 16 -4.58 6.08 11.83
N ARG A 17 -3.81 5.29 12.59
CA ARG A 17 -3.26 5.71 13.88
C ARG A 17 -1.76 5.46 13.90
N LYS A 18 -0.98 6.49 14.24
CA LYS A 18 0.48 6.36 14.37
C LYS A 18 0.83 5.40 15.51
N VAL A 19 1.55 4.33 15.18
CA VAL A 19 2.04 3.33 16.14
C VAL A 19 3.47 3.66 16.57
N LYS A 20 3.76 3.63 17.87
CA LYS A 20 5.12 3.88 18.41
C LYS A 20 6.07 2.76 17.96
N GLY A 21 7.29 3.11 17.52
CA GLY A 21 8.26 2.15 16.98
C GLY A 21 7.96 1.66 15.56
N SER A 22 7.11 2.39 14.83
CA SER A 22 6.87 2.16 13.40
C SER A 22 7.66 3.13 12.54
N TYR A 23 7.88 2.75 11.29
CA TYR A 23 8.48 3.59 10.27
C TYR A 23 7.62 3.56 9.01
N THR A 24 7.78 4.60 8.21
CA THR A 24 6.98 4.79 7.00
C THR A 24 7.69 4.16 5.82
N LEU A 25 6.95 3.40 5.02
CA LEU A 25 7.39 2.85 3.75
C LEU A 25 6.55 3.42 2.63
N LEU A 26 7.21 3.94 1.60
CA LEU A 26 6.61 4.15 0.30
C LEU A 26 6.65 2.83 -0.47
N ILE A 27 5.49 2.39 -0.93
CA ILE A 27 5.31 1.23 -1.79
C ILE A 27 5.15 1.76 -3.21
N CYS A 28 6.05 1.35 -4.09
CA CYS A 28 6.02 1.68 -5.51
C CYS A 28 5.76 0.40 -6.32
N CYS A 29 5.20 0.55 -7.53
CA CYS A 29 5.09 -0.56 -8.46
C CYS A 29 6.49 -1.07 -8.85
N GLY A 30 6.65 -2.40 -8.94
CA GLY A 30 7.88 -3.02 -9.42
C GLY A 30 8.10 -2.79 -10.92
N HIS A 31 7.00 -2.65 -11.68
CA HIS A 31 7.01 -2.53 -13.14
C HIS A 31 7.14 -1.07 -13.62
N CYS A 32 6.19 -0.21 -13.28
CA CYS A 32 6.16 1.18 -13.75
C CYS A 32 6.81 2.18 -12.78
N LYS A 33 7.23 1.73 -11.59
CA LYS A 33 7.83 2.55 -10.52
C LYS A 33 6.94 3.65 -9.95
N SER A 34 5.66 3.69 -10.31
CA SER A 34 4.72 4.67 -9.76
C SER A 34 4.45 4.43 -8.28
N ASP A 35 4.20 5.52 -7.56
CA ASP A 35 3.87 5.48 -6.14
C ASP A 35 2.45 4.95 -5.93
N ILE A 36 2.35 3.90 -5.12
CA ILE A 36 1.11 3.17 -4.90
C ILE A 36 0.51 3.53 -3.56
N ALA A 37 1.31 3.46 -2.50
CA ALA A 37 0.82 3.69 -1.16
C ALA A 37 1.94 4.02 -0.19
N VAL A 38 1.59 4.80 0.81
CA VAL A 38 2.43 5.02 1.99
C VAL A 38 1.89 4.16 3.12
N TYR A 39 2.74 3.28 3.62
CA TYR A 39 2.40 2.25 4.58
C TYR A 39 3.21 2.40 5.86
N GLN A 40 2.53 2.30 7.01
CA GLN A 40 3.21 2.28 8.30
C GLN A 40 3.62 0.85 8.67
N LYS A 41 4.91 0.57 8.54
CA LYS A 41 5.47 -0.72 8.92
C LYS A 41 5.87 -0.75 10.40
N VAL A 42 5.47 -1.82 11.06
CA VAL A 42 5.82 -2.13 12.45
C VAL A 42 6.70 -3.38 12.45
N GLY A 43 7.83 -3.32 13.16
CA GLY A 43 8.78 -4.43 13.30
C GLY A 43 9.78 -4.55 12.15
N LYS A 44 10.73 -5.48 12.31
CA LYS A 44 11.85 -5.71 11.38
C LYS A 44 11.44 -6.61 10.20
N GLY A 45 12.25 -6.65 9.14
CA GLY A 45 12.11 -7.56 7.98
C GLY A 45 11.33 -6.98 6.80
N ASN A 46 11.04 -7.81 5.79
CA ASN A 46 10.38 -7.39 4.55
C ASN A 46 8.85 -7.22 4.70
N LEU A 47 8.25 -6.45 3.81
CA LEU A 47 6.79 -6.33 3.72
C LEU A 47 6.23 -7.55 2.97
N LEU A 48 5.55 -8.45 3.70
CA LEU A 48 4.83 -9.59 3.09
C LEU A 48 3.32 -9.40 3.12
N ARG A 49 2.83 -8.71 4.15
CA ARG A 49 1.41 -8.44 4.37
C ARG A 49 1.24 -6.95 4.65
N MET A 50 0.43 -6.31 3.83
CA MET A 50 0.06 -4.92 3.96
C MET A 50 -1.31 -4.86 4.63
N HIS A 51 -1.34 -4.36 5.86
CA HIS A 51 -2.57 -4.17 6.61
C HIS A 51 -3.30 -2.91 6.16
N ILE A 52 -4.58 -3.03 5.76
CA ILE A 52 -5.38 -1.87 5.33
C ILE A 52 -5.45 -0.82 6.44
N ASP A 53 -5.57 -1.25 7.70
CA ASP A 53 -5.59 -0.36 8.88
C ASP A 53 -4.29 0.45 9.11
N ARG A 54 -3.19 0.08 8.44
CA ARG A 54 -1.88 0.74 8.58
C ARG A 54 -1.45 1.52 7.34
N VAL A 55 -2.29 1.53 6.31
CA VAL A 55 -2.07 2.40 5.15
C VAL A 55 -2.32 3.83 5.59
N VAL A 56 -1.38 4.73 5.30
CA VAL A 56 -1.50 6.16 5.61
C VAL A 56 -2.24 6.85 4.47
N LYS A 57 -1.73 6.66 3.25
CA LYS A 57 -2.30 7.20 2.02
C LYS A 57 -2.04 6.24 0.86
N SER A 58 -2.88 6.29 -0.16
CA SER A 58 -2.87 5.35 -1.28
C SER A 58 -3.36 6.02 -2.56
N SER A 59 -2.76 5.65 -3.69
CA SER A 59 -3.18 6.06 -5.04
C SER A 59 -4.34 5.21 -5.54
N VAL A 60 -4.65 4.12 -4.86
CA VAL A 60 -5.83 3.28 -5.11
C VAL A 60 -6.88 3.47 -4.02
N ASP A 61 -8.15 3.37 -4.39
CA ASP A 61 -9.22 3.42 -3.40
C ASP A 61 -9.31 2.10 -2.62
N LEU A 62 -8.99 2.16 -1.33
CA LEU A 62 -9.06 0.99 -0.45
C LEU A 62 -10.44 0.84 0.20
N SER A 63 -11.32 1.85 0.09
CA SER A 63 -12.69 1.85 0.61
C SER A 63 -13.58 0.90 -0.17
N GLU A 64 -13.38 0.84 -1.49
CA GLU A 64 -14.10 -0.07 -2.40
C GLU A 64 -13.71 -1.54 -2.20
N LYS A 65 -12.78 -1.81 -1.28
CA LYS A 65 -12.39 -3.16 -0.86
C LYS A 65 -11.97 -4.07 -2.03
N PRO A 66 -11.15 -3.61 -2.98
CA PRO A 66 -10.82 -4.38 -4.17
C PRO A 66 -10.16 -5.71 -3.79
N GLY A 67 -10.55 -6.80 -4.47
CA GLY A 67 -10.06 -8.15 -4.21
C GLY A 67 -8.56 -8.34 -4.48
N ALA A 68 -7.96 -7.43 -5.25
CA ALA A 68 -6.53 -7.37 -5.51
C ALA A 68 -6.04 -5.92 -5.45
N LEU A 69 -4.76 -5.76 -5.13
CA LEU A 69 -4.06 -4.49 -5.19
C LEU A 69 -3.45 -4.35 -6.60
N LEU A 70 -4.11 -3.59 -7.45
CA LEU A 70 -3.66 -3.32 -8.82
C LEU A 70 -2.96 -1.96 -8.90
N CYS A 71 -1.94 -1.85 -9.72
CA CYS A 71 -1.33 -0.55 -10.01
C CYS A 71 -2.29 0.30 -10.86
N PRO A 72 -2.60 1.56 -10.49
CA PRO A 72 -3.50 2.40 -11.29
C PRO A 72 -2.88 2.88 -12.62
N ASN A 73 -1.55 2.75 -12.78
CA ASN A 73 -0.85 3.19 -13.99
C ASN A 73 -0.67 2.05 -15.01
N CYS A 74 -0.24 0.86 -14.56
CA CYS A 74 0.07 -0.26 -15.46
C CYS A 74 -0.80 -1.51 -15.24
N ASN A 75 -1.80 -1.44 -14.35
CA ASN A 75 -2.69 -2.56 -13.96
C ASN A 75 -1.98 -3.82 -13.45
N GLU A 76 -0.69 -3.75 -13.13
CA GLU A 76 0.07 -4.86 -12.56
C GLU A 76 -0.48 -5.26 -11.18
N GLN A 77 -0.54 -6.57 -10.92
CA GLN A 77 -1.06 -7.08 -9.66
C GLN A 77 0.03 -7.13 -8.58
N LEU A 78 -0.01 -6.16 -7.67
CA LEU A 78 0.95 -5.98 -6.60
C LEU A 78 0.67 -6.89 -5.40
N GLY A 79 -0.57 -7.31 -5.22
CA GLY A 79 -0.96 -8.20 -4.13
C GLY A 79 -2.42 -8.64 -4.18
N THR A 80 -2.76 -9.62 -3.36
CA THR A 80 -4.11 -10.21 -3.28
C THR A 80 -4.71 -9.94 -1.91
N LYS A 81 -5.97 -9.50 -1.88
CA LYS A 81 -6.68 -9.25 -0.63
C LYS A 81 -7.07 -10.55 0.04
N VAL A 82 -6.81 -10.64 1.34
CA VAL A 82 -7.20 -11.77 2.19
C VAL A 82 -7.74 -11.24 3.52
N THR A 83 -8.84 -11.83 3.97
CA THR A 83 -9.40 -11.54 5.29
C THR A 83 -8.89 -12.56 6.31
N LEU A 84 -8.13 -12.09 7.30
CA LEU A 84 -7.64 -12.93 8.39
C LEU A 84 -8.79 -13.23 9.37
N LYS A 85 -9.35 -14.45 9.27
CA LYS A 85 -10.47 -14.93 10.10
C LYS A 85 -10.28 -14.69 11.62
N ARG A 86 -9.05 -14.87 12.13
CA ARG A 86 -8.75 -14.74 13.58
C ARG A 86 -8.83 -13.32 14.13
N LYS A 87 -8.66 -12.29 13.28
CA LYS A 87 -8.65 -10.89 13.72
C LYS A 87 -9.69 -10.03 13.01
N ASN A 88 -10.49 -10.64 12.11
CA ASN A 88 -11.41 -9.94 11.21
C ASN A 88 -10.73 -8.72 10.53
N LYS A 89 -9.45 -8.90 10.16
CA LYS A 89 -8.64 -7.83 9.55
C LYS A 89 -8.38 -8.16 8.09
N GLU A 90 -8.62 -7.16 7.26
CA GLU A 90 -8.32 -7.20 5.83
C GLU A 90 -6.84 -6.85 5.60
N VAL A 91 -6.15 -7.70 4.86
CA VAL A 91 -4.75 -7.51 4.49
C VAL A 91 -4.56 -7.80 3.01
N TYR A 92 -3.59 -7.13 2.39
CA TYR A 92 -3.07 -7.53 1.09
C TYR A 92 -1.83 -8.39 1.29
N ILE A 93 -1.84 -9.59 0.74
CA ILE A 93 -0.63 -10.41 0.60
C ILE A 93 0.11 -9.88 -0.62
N MET A 94 1.29 -9.32 -0.39
CA MET A 94 2.06 -8.68 -1.45
C MET A 94 2.78 -9.73 -2.30
N THR A 95 2.72 -9.59 -3.62
CA THR A 95 3.39 -10.47 -4.58
C THR A 95 4.87 -10.13 -4.62
N ARG A 96 5.74 -11.09 -4.27
CA ARG A 96 7.20 -10.87 -4.28
C ARG A 96 7.68 -10.46 -5.67
N GLY A 97 8.48 -9.39 -5.74
CA GLY A 97 9.02 -8.86 -7.00
C GLY A 97 8.08 -7.92 -7.77
N ALA A 98 6.78 -7.93 -7.48
CA ALA A 98 5.82 -7.04 -8.15
C ALA A 98 5.83 -5.60 -7.60
N PHE A 99 6.46 -5.35 -6.46
CA PHE A 99 6.51 -4.06 -5.79
C PHE A 99 7.91 -3.75 -5.25
N ASN A 100 8.20 -2.46 -5.13
CA ASN A 100 9.38 -1.93 -4.46
C ASN A 100 8.96 -1.23 -3.17
N THR A 101 9.86 -1.20 -2.18
CA THR A 101 9.65 -0.45 -0.94
C THR A 101 10.81 0.49 -0.68
N LYS A 102 10.50 1.75 -0.39
CA LYS A 102 11.46 2.77 0.00
C LYS A 102 11.11 3.30 1.40
N MET A 103 12.09 3.44 2.27
CA MET A 103 11.89 4.05 3.57
C MET A 103 11.76 5.57 3.43
N LEU A 104 10.78 6.16 4.11
CA LEU A 104 10.55 7.61 4.20
C LEU A 104 10.94 8.14 5.57
#